data_AF-A0A4D4MEJ7-F1
#
_entry.id   AF-A0A4D4MEJ7-F1
#
_cell.length_a   1.000
_cell.length_b   1.000
_cell.length_c   1.000
_cell.angle_alpha   90.00
_cell.angle_beta   90.00
_cell.angle_gamma   90.00
#
_symmetry.space_group_name_H-M   'P 1'
#
loop_
_entity.id
_entity.type
_entity.pdbx_description
1 polymer ?
#
loop_
_entity_poly.entity_id
_entity_poly.type
_entity_poly.pdbx_seq_one_letter_code
_entity_poly.pdbx_strand_id
1 'polypeptide(L)'
;MRQTVELSLTAALILRMVHAGFLPPAGRVMSWPMYAWSTAVIVSIEVAQDASPSGERVEVNLYQDIPRGEFLVGPDQLDDYVQFLRERYALVTCSGVAYGPFGERKVGIVAGHVAVS
;
A
#
# COMPACT_ATOMS: atom_id res chain seq x y z
N MET A 1 -35.50 11.62 -33.05
CA MET A 1 -35.21 10.50 -32.12
C MET A 1 -33.79 9.98 -32.23
N ARG A 2 -33.27 9.64 -33.43
CA ARG A 2 -31.92 9.06 -33.59
C ARG A 2 -30.78 9.96 -33.08
N GLN A 3 -30.79 11.25 -33.44
CA GLN A 3 -29.83 12.24 -32.94
C GLN A 3 -29.89 12.41 -31.41
N THR A 4 -31.08 12.36 -30.81
CA THR A 4 -31.26 12.51 -29.36
C THR A 4 -30.63 11.35 -28.59
N VAL A 5 -30.75 10.13 -29.15
CA VAL A 5 -30.11 8.93 -28.59
C VAL A 5 -28.59 9.04 -28.71
N GLU A 6 -28.06 9.44 -29.86
CA GLU A 6 -26.61 9.63 -30.06
C GLU A 6 -26.03 10.65 -29.08
N LEU A 7 -26.66 11.82 -28.94
CA LEU A 7 -26.26 12.85 -27.98
C LEU A 7 -26.25 12.33 -26.54
N SER A 8 -27.29 11.59 -26.14
CA SER A 8 -27.36 11.01 -24.79
C SER A 8 -26.26 9.97 -24.53
N LEU A 9 -25.92 9.17 -25.53
CA LEU A 9 -24.87 8.15 -25.46
C LEU A 9 -23.48 8.80 -25.39
N THR A 10 -23.24 9.84 -26.20
CA THR A 10 -22.00 10.61 -26.16
C THR A 10 -21.84 11.32 -24.81
N ALA A 11 -22.91 11.91 -24.27
CA ALA A 11 -22.88 12.55 -22.96
C ALA A 11 -22.58 11.54 -21.83
N ALA A 12 -23.21 10.36 -21.86
CA ALA A 12 -22.94 9.29 -20.90
C ALA A 12 -21.49 8.76 -20.99
N LEU A 13 -20.95 8.67 -22.21
CA LEU A 13 -19.56 8.26 -22.43
C LEU A 13 -18.57 9.29 -21.87
N ILE A 14 -18.80 10.58 -22.14
CA ILE A 14 -17.99 11.68 -21.61
C ILE A 14 -18.06 11.69 -20.08
N LEU A 15 -19.26 11.54 -19.50
CA LEU A 15 -19.44 11.47 -18.05
C LEU A 15 -18.67 10.29 -17.44
N ARG A 16 -18.67 9.14 -18.10
CA ARG A 16 -17.91 7.95 -17.67
C ARG A 16 -16.40 8.16 -17.78
N MET A 17 -15.92 8.81 -18.84
CA MET A 17 -14.50 9.13 -19.01
C MET A 17 -14.01 10.16 -17.99
N VAL A 18 -14.84 11.16 -17.68
CA VAL A 18 -14.60 12.12 -16.59
C VAL A 18 -14.59 11.38 -15.26
N HIS A 19 -15.62 10.59 -14.95
CA HIS A 19 -15.68 9.90 -13.67
C HIS A 19 -14.55 8.88 -13.48
N ALA A 20 -14.15 8.16 -14.53
CA ALA A 20 -13.05 7.19 -14.48
C ALA A 20 -11.66 7.83 -14.56
N GLY A 21 -11.52 8.95 -15.27
CA GLY A 21 -10.26 9.67 -15.46
C GLY A 21 -9.91 10.64 -14.34
N PHE A 22 -10.89 11.07 -13.54
CA PHE A 22 -10.69 11.93 -12.36
C PHE A 22 -10.52 11.14 -11.06
N LEU A 23 -10.69 9.81 -11.09
CA LEU A 23 -10.19 8.97 -10.01
C LEU A 23 -8.66 9.07 -10.04
N PRO A 24 -8.00 9.39 -8.90
CA PRO A 24 -6.55 9.44 -8.85
C PRO A 24 -6.02 8.11 -9.41
N PRO A 25 -5.06 8.14 -10.34
CA PRO A 25 -4.46 6.89 -10.80
C PRO A 25 -3.95 6.16 -9.55
N ALA A 26 -4.39 4.91 -9.36
CA ALA A 26 -3.72 4.02 -8.43
C ALA A 26 -2.23 4.12 -8.77
N GLY A 27 -1.41 4.50 -7.78
CA GLY A 27 -0.09 5.11 -8.02
C GLY A 27 0.76 4.34 -9.03
N ARG A 28 1.72 5.02 -9.67
CA ARG A 28 2.44 4.64 -10.92
C ARG A 28 2.75 3.14 -11.17
N VAL A 29 2.93 2.35 -10.12
CA VAL A 29 3.23 0.91 -10.16
C VAL A 29 2.00 0.04 -10.43
N MET A 30 0.79 0.50 -10.07
CA MET A 30 -0.47 -0.26 -10.14
C MET A 30 -1.53 0.42 -11.03
N SER A 31 -1.15 0.84 -12.23
CA SER A 31 -2.05 1.50 -13.19
C SER A 31 -3.08 0.55 -13.85
N TRP A 32 -3.08 -0.74 -13.50
CA TRP A 32 -4.01 -1.72 -14.07
C TRP A 32 -5.37 -1.68 -13.34
N PRO A 33 -6.51 -1.77 -14.06
CA PRO A 33 -7.85 -1.63 -13.45
C PRO A 33 -8.15 -2.60 -12.31
N MET A 34 -7.54 -3.79 -12.31
CA MET A 34 -7.70 -4.76 -11.21
C MET A 34 -7.16 -4.25 -9.87
N TYR A 35 -6.22 -3.29 -9.91
CA TYR A 35 -5.60 -2.70 -8.74
C TYR A 35 -6.17 -1.32 -8.38
N ALA A 36 -7.11 -0.79 -9.18
CA ALA A 36 -7.76 0.50 -8.94
C ALA A 36 -8.53 0.55 -7.61
N TRP A 37 -8.89 -0.62 -7.07
CA TRP A 37 -9.56 -0.78 -5.77
C TRP A 37 -8.72 -1.51 -4.72
N SER A 38 -7.50 -1.91 -5.04
CA SER A 38 -6.61 -2.57 -4.08
C SER A 38 -5.67 -1.55 -3.44
N THR A 39 -5.45 -1.68 -2.14
CA THR A 39 -4.33 -1.02 -1.47
C THR A 39 -3.15 -1.98 -1.45
N ALA A 40 -2.00 -1.54 -1.96
CA ALA A 40 -0.75 -2.28 -1.93
C ALA A 40 0.29 -1.51 -1.12
N VAL A 41 1.04 -2.22 -0.28
CA VAL A 41 2.08 -1.61 0.54
C VAL A 41 3.42 -2.25 0.19
N ILE A 42 4.38 -1.43 -0.22
CA ILE A 42 5.77 -1.82 -0.44
C ILE A 42 6.58 -1.24 0.69
N VAL A 43 7.05 -2.09 1.61
CA VAL A 43 7.77 -1.67 2.81
C VAL A 43 9.05 -2.48 2.98
N SER A 44 10.06 -1.82 3.53
CA SER A 44 11.25 -2.45 4.11
C SER A 44 11.16 -2.30 5.62
N ILE A 45 11.40 -3.41 6.31
CA ILE A 45 11.40 -3.48 7.77
C ILE A 45 12.79 -3.88 8.22
N GLU A 46 13.38 -3.07 9.08
CA GLU A 46 14.66 -3.35 9.70
C GLU A 46 14.45 -3.57 11.19
N VAL A 47 15.17 -4.56 11.75
CA VAL A 47 15.17 -4.85 13.19
C VAL A 47 16.58 -4.75 13.76
N ALA A 48 16.72 -4.22 14.97
CA ALA A 48 17.95 -4.32 15.74
C ALA A 48 17.83 -5.45 16.76
N GLN A 49 18.82 -6.34 16.78
CA GLN A 49 18.88 -7.46 17.72
C GLN A 49 19.47 -6.98 19.05
N ASP A 50 18.78 -7.23 20.17
CA ASP A 50 19.18 -6.82 21.54
C ASP A 50 20.59 -7.28 21.94
N ALA A 51 21.13 -8.32 21.27
CA ALA A 51 22.40 -8.93 21.60
C ALA A 51 23.53 -8.64 20.60
N SER A 52 23.31 -7.82 19.56
CA SER A 52 24.36 -7.55 18.58
C SER A 52 25.30 -6.43 19.07
N PRO A 53 26.58 -6.72 19.37
CA PRO A 53 27.53 -5.72 19.87
C PRO A 53 27.85 -4.60 18.86
N SER A 54 27.43 -4.76 17.60
CA SER A 54 27.60 -3.77 16.53
C SER A 54 26.41 -2.82 16.35
N GLY A 55 25.27 -3.06 17.01
CA GLY A 55 24.02 -2.33 16.74
C GLY A 55 23.51 -2.52 15.30
N GLU A 56 23.92 -3.61 14.65
CA GLU A 56 23.59 -3.89 13.26
C GLU A 56 22.09 -4.10 13.06
N ARG A 57 21.55 -3.37 12.08
CA ARG A 57 20.17 -3.50 11.66
C ARG A 57 20.08 -4.55 10.57
N VAL A 58 19.20 -5.52 10.77
CA VAL A 58 18.96 -6.60 9.82
C VAL A 58 17.64 -6.34 9.13
N GLU A 59 17.65 -6.37 7.80
CA GLU A 59 16.43 -6.31 7.01
C GLU A 59 15.65 -7.62 7.17
N VAL A 60 14.36 -7.50 7.49
CA VAL A 60 13.45 -8.62 7.67
C VAL A 60 12.77 -8.91 6.34
N ASN A 61 12.93 -10.14 5.86
CA ASN A 61 12.21 -10.60 4.68
C ASN A 61 10.80 -11.06 5.07
N LEU A 62 9.83 -10.13 4.97
CA LEU A 62 8.39 -10.39 5.20
C LEU A 62 7.85 -11.64 4.49
N TYR A 63 8.35 -11.96 3.29
CA TYR A 63 7.89 -13.11 2.52
C TYR A 63 8.31 -14.47 3.11
N GLN A 64 9.23 -14.49 4.08
CA GLN A 64 9.56 -15.69 4.83
C GLN A 64 8.52 -15.99 5.93
N ASP A 65 7.86 -14.96 6.44
CA ASP A 65 6.93 -15.06 7.57
C ASP A 65 5.46 -15.09 7.15
N ILE A 66 5.14 -14.55 5.96
CA ILE A 66 3.78 -14.53 5.43
C ILE A 66 3.51 -15.81 4.62
N PRO A 67 2.34 -16.46 4.79
CA PRO A 67 1.98 -17.65 4.02
C PRO A 67 2.00 -17.38 2.51
N ARG A 68 2.57 -18.32 1.75
CA ARG A 68 2.66 -18.24 0.28
C ARG A 68 1.26 -18.13 -0.33
N GLY A 69 0.93 -16.97 -0.90
CA GLY A 69 -0.35 -16.70 -1.55
C GLY A 69 -0.96 -15.34 -1.18
N GLU A 70 -0.54 -14.75 -0.07
CA GLU A 70 -0.91 -13.38 0.29
C GLU A 70 0.13 -12.40 -0.30
N PHE A 71 -0.21 -11.81 -1.44
CA PHE A 71 0.66 -10.87 -2.17
C PHE A 71 0.45 -9.40 -1.77
N LEU A 72 -0.60 -9.12 -0.99
CA LEU A 72 -1.03 -7.78 -0.63
C LEU A 72 -1.29 -7.73 0.88
N VAL A 73 -0.37 -7.15 1.62
CA VAL A 73 -0.52 -6.90 3.05
C VAL A 73 -1.27 -5.59 3.22
N GLY A 74 -2.44 -5.65 3.86
CA GLY A 74 -3.20 -4.46 4.22
C GLY A 74 -2.46 -3.63 5.30
N PRO A 75 -2.79 -2.35 5.47
CA PRO A 75 -2.19 -1.51 6.53
C PRO A 75 -2.33 -2.12 7.93
N ASP A 76 -3.48 -2.73 8.19
CA ASP A 76 -3.86 -3.36 9.46
C ASP A 76 -2.98 -4.58 9.75
N GLN A 77 -2.80 -5.45 8.75
CA GLN A 77 -1.91 -6.61 8.84
C GLN A 77 -0.45 -6.21 9.01
N LEU A 78 -0.05 -5.08 8.43
CA LEU A 78 1.31 -4.56 8.60
C LEU A 78 1.55 -4.04 10.02
N ASP A 79 0.55 -3.43 10.67
CA ASP A 79 0.66 -2.99 12.06
C ASP A 79 0.79 -4.20 13.01
N ASP A 80 -0.04 -5.23 12.80
CA ASP A 80 0.04 -6.49 13.56
C ASP A 80 1.42 -7.16 13.42
N TYR A 81 1.97 -7.19 12.21
CA TYR A 81 3.29 -7.76 11.96
C TYR A 81 4.42 -6.93 12.60
N VAL A 82 4.35 -5.60 12.53
CA VAL A 82 5.31 -4.71 13.21
C VAL A 82 5.23 -4.89 14.73
N GLN A 83 4.03 -5.07 15.30
CA GLN A 83 3.85 -5.36 16.71
C GLN A 83 4.49 -6.71 17.09
N PHE A 84 4.24 -7.75 16.30
CA PHE A 84 4.88 -9.07 16.47
C PHE A 84 6.41 -9.02 16.45
N LEU A 85 7.00 -8.16 15.62
CA LEU A 85 8.45 -7.95 15.61
C LEU A 85 8.95 -7.20 16.84
N ARG A 86 8.20 -6.22 17.34
CA ARG A 86 8.60 -5.47 18.56
C ARG A 86 8.60 -6.31 19.83
N GLU A 87 7.81 -7.38 19.87
CA GLU A 87 7.88 -8.34 20.98
C GLU A 87 9.19 -9.13 20.99
N ARG A 88 9.94 -9.16 19.87
CA ARG A 88 11.16 -9.95 19.69
C ARG A 88 12.44 -9.14 19.53
N TYR A 89 12.32 -7.87 19.16
CA TYR A 89 13.46 -7.02 18.81
C TYR A 89 13.38 -5.67 19.52
N ALA A 90 14.54 -5.17 19.94
CA ALA A 90 14.70 -3.91 20.67
C ALA A 90 14.20 -2.68 19.90
N LEU A 91 14.48 -2.68 18.59
CA LEU A 91 14.15 -1.58 17.69
C LEU A 91 13.61 -2.17 16.40
N VAL A 92 12.46 -1.66 15.98
CA VAL A 92 11.83 -2.01 14.70
C VAL A 92 11.58 -0.71 13.95
N THR A 93 12.14 -0.59 12.75
CA THR A 93 11.89 0.51 11.84
C THR A 93 11.20 -0.01 10.58
N CYS A 94 10.11 0.63 10.19
CA CYS A 94 9.40 0.33 8.96
C CYS A 94 9.36 1.59 8.11
N SER A 95 9.72 1.46 6.84
CA SER A 95 9.64 2.54 5.86
C SER A 95 9.17 2.00 4.52
N GLY A 96 8.40 2.79 3.79
CA GLY A 96 7.89 2.34 2.50
C GLY A 96 6.90 3.27 1.85
N VAL A 97 6.11 2.70 0.96
CA VAL A 97 5.14 3.40 0.12
C VAL A 97 3.87 2.56 -0.01
N ALA A 98 2.72 3.19 0.25
CA ALA A 98 1.40 2.66 0.00
C ALA A 98 0.86 3.21 -1.31
N TYR A 99 0.25 2.33 -2.09
CA TYR A 99 -0.40 2.63 -3.35
C TYR A 99 -1.88 2.28 -3.22
N GLY A 100 -2.75 3.17 -3.67
CA GLY A 100 -4.19 2.92 -3.64
C GLY A 100 -4.98 4.03 -4.35
N PRO A 101 -6.30 4.12 -4.12
CA PRO A 101 -7.13 5.18 -4.71
C PRO A 101 -6.75 6.59 -4.23
N PHE A 102 -5.94 6.69 -3.17
CA PHE A 102 -5.32 7.92 -2.67
C PHE A 102 -3.99 8.27 -3.37
N GLY A 103 -3.61 7.53 -4.42
CA GLY A 103 -2.34 7.67 -5.11
C GLY A 103 -1.20 6.97 -4.38
N GLU A 104 -0.03 7.61 -4.39
CA GLU A 104 1.18 7.15 -3.71
C GLU A 104 1.37 7.92 -2.40
N ARG A 105 1.55 7.21 -1.28
CA ARG A 105 1.77 7.81 0.05
C ARG A 105 2.88 7.10 0.79
N LYS A 106 3.59 7.82 1.67
CA LYS A 106 4.68 7.21 2.44
C LYS A 106 4.12 6.41 3.59
N VAL A 107 4.74 5.27 3.86
CA VAL A 107 4.47 4.44 5.03
C VAL A 107 5.64 4.56 5.99
N GLY A 108 5.32 4.75 7.26
CA GLY A 108 6.30 4.79 8.33
C GLY A 108 5.66 4.50 9.68
N ILE A 109 6.50 4.43 10.71
CA ILE A 109 6.03 4.30 12.09
C ILE A 109 5.86 5.69 12.69
N VAL A 110 4.64 6.04 13.08
CA VAL A 110 4.30 7.30 13.75
C VAL A 110 3.60 6.97 15.07
N ALA A 111 4.11 7.52 16.18
CA ALA A 111 3.58 7.27 17.52
C ALA A 111 3.44 5.77 17.87
N GLY A 112 4.31 4.93 17.32
CA GLY A 112 4.26 3.48 17.53
C GLY A 112 3.33 2.73 16.59
N HIS A 113 2.57 3.37 15.70
CA HIS A 113 1.71 2.68 14.75
C HIS A 113 2.19 2.85 13.32
N VAL A 114 1.90 1.88 12.47
CA VAL A 114 2.09 2.02 11.02
C VAL A 114 1.08 3.05 10.51
N ALA A 115 1.59 4.14 9.95
CA ALA A 115 0.80 5.24 9.43
C ALA A 115 1.13 5.51 7.97
N VAL A 116 0.11 5.91 7.22
CA VAL A 116 0.22 6.35 5.83
C VAL A 116 0.12 7.88 5.78
N SER A 117 1.20 8.54 5.41
CA SER A 117 1.31 10.01 5.29
C SER A 117 1.36 10.47 3.83
#